data_AF-A0A133VF45-F1
#
_entry.id   AF-A0A133VF45-F1
#
_cell.length_a   1.000
_cell.length_b   1.000
_cell.length_c   1.000
_cell.angle_alpha   90.00
_cell.angle_beta   90.00
_cell.angle_gamma   90.00
#
_symmetry.space_group_name_H-M   'P 1'
#
loop_
_entity.id
_entity.type
_entity.pdbx_description
1 polymer ?
#
loop_
_entity_poly.entity_id
_entity_poly.type
_entity_poly.pdbx_seq_one_letter_code
_entity_poly.pdbx_strand_id
1 'polypeptide(L)'
;MGEGANIYSGSKDLDGLAAALTNPTELSYKKNNIKKHYPVEFRGQEYRDAEAAFWKHAEDKELSFEEQQELCTEVVTAKLEQYPELVEAINQQGGVEWLEKCRHFTGARTEKFKKWEGKGKDSAFIRCLINAYKRVK
;
A
#
# COMPACT_ATOMS: atom_id res chain seq x y z
N MET A 1 -5.30 14.90 17.57
CA MET A 1 -5.51 13.87 16.52
C MET A 1 -4.91 14.40 15.23
N GLY A 2 -3.94 13.70 14.65
CA GLY A 2 -3.18 14.18 13.48
C GLY A 2 -3.95 14.13 12.16
N GLU A 3 -3.49 14.92 11.19
CA GLU A 3 -3.94 14.85 9.80
C GLU A 3 -3.50 13.53 9.13
N GLY A 4 -4.23 13.07 8.13
CA GLY A 4 -3.85 11.87 7.36
C GLY A 4 -2.71 12.15 6.37
N ALA A 5 -1.88 11.15 6.13
CA ALA A 5 -0.73 11.23 5.21
C ALA A 5 -1.11 11.01 3.74
N ASN A 6 -0.28 11.48 2.81
CA ASN A 6 -0.32 11.00 1.42
C ASN A 6 0.57 9.75 1.29
N ILE A 7 -0.03 8.57 1.12
CA ILE A 7 0.66 7.28 1.05
C ILE A 7 1.06 7.00 -0.39
N TYR A 8 2.32 7.25 -0.75
CA TYR A 8 2.88 6.98 -2.08
C TYR A 8 4.41 6.93 -2.01
N SER A 9 5.07 6.43 -3.07
CA SER A 9 6.54 6.25 -3.06
C SER A 9 7.37 7.51 -2.89
N GLY A 10 6.81 8.68 -3.21
CA GLY A 10 7.46 9.97 -3.04
C GLY A 10 7.25 10.60 -1.65
N SER A 11 6.45 9.98 -0.77
CA SER A 11 6.06 10.59 0.49
C SER A 11 7.22 10.72 1.47
N LYS A 12 7.26 11.84 2.17
CA LYS A 12 8.13 12.07 3.32
C LYS A 12 7.33 12.19 4.62
N ASP A 13 6.01 12.04 4.54
CA ASP A 13 5.12 12.17 5.68
C ASP A 13 5.47 11.12 6.72
N LEU A 14 5.41 11.52 7.99
CA LEU A 14 5.64 10.65 9.15
C LEU A 14 6.98 9.92 9.07
N ASP A 15 8.05 10.67 8.80
CA ASP A 15 9.43 10.18 8.73
C ASP A 15 9.61 8.96 7.80
N GLY A 16 8.86 8.95 6.70
CA GLY A 16 8.94 7.91 5.67
C GLY A 16 7.97 6.74 5.86
N LEU A 17 7.17 6.70 6.94
CA LEU A 17 6.15 5.68 7.14
C LEU A 17 5.17 5.61 5.95
N ALA A 18 4.72 6.76 5.45
CA ALA A 18 3.81 6.80 4.31
C ALA A 18 4.44 6.22 3.01
N ALA A 19 5.76 6.32 2.86
CA ALA A 19 6.47 5.69 1.74
C ALA A 19 6.77 4.20 1.99
N ALA A 20 6.81 3.76 3.24
CA ALA A 20 6.91 2.34 3.61
C ALA A 20 5.56 1.61 3.43
N LEU A 21 4.43 2.29 3.61
CA LEU A 21 3.09 1.72 3.45
C LEU A 21 2.61 1.58 2.00
N THR A 22 3.30 2.19 1.03
CA THR A 22 2.95 2.06 -0.40
C THR A 22 3.34 0.68 -0.98
N ASN A 23 2.84 0.32 -2.16
CA ASN A 23 3.23 -0.92 -2.84
C ASN A 23 4.63 -0.89 -3.47
N PRO A 24 5.02 0.15 -4.23
CA PRO A 24 6.35 0.22 -4.85
C PRO A 24 7.44 0.69 -3.86
N THR A 25 7.75 -0.12 -2.85
CA THR A 25 8.77 0.24 -1.83
C THR A 25 10.18 0.30 -2.39
N GLU A 26 10.50 -0.42 -3.46
CA GLU A 26 11.82 -0.26 -4.11
C GLU A 26 11.96 1.12 -4.75
N LEU A 27 10.85 1.69 -5.25
CA LEU A 27 10.84 3.07 -5.72
C LEU A 27 10.98 4.07 -4.57
N SER A 28 10.35 3.80 -3.42
CA SER A 28 10.55 4.59 -2.19
C SER A 28 12.00 4.58 -1.73
N TYR A 29 12.65 3.41 -1.76
CA TYR A 29 14.05 3.23 -1.39
C TYR A 29 14.97 3.99 -2.36
N LYS A 30 14.76 3.83 -3.68
CA LYS A 30 15.51 4.56 -4.71
C LYS A 30 15.38 6.08 -4.58
N LYS A 31 14.22 6.57 -4.12
CA LYS A 31 13.98 8.00 -3.81
C LYS A 31 14.54 8.44 -2.46
N ASN A 32 15.18 7.54 -1.71
CA ASN A 32 15.75 7.79 -0.39
C ASN A 32 14.73 8.16 0.70
N ASN A 33 13.44 7.84 0.48
CA ASN A 33 12.35 8.12 1.43
C ASN A 33 12.21 7.05 2.52
N ILE A 34 12.73 5.85 2.26
CA ILE A 34 12.88 4.77 3.24
C ILE A 34 14.32 4.25 3.20
N LYS A 35 14.76 3.60 4.28
CA LYS A 35 16.13 3.04 4.41
C LYS A 35 16.17 1.51 4.39
N LYS A 36 15.00 0.88 4.48
CA LYS A 36 14.82 -0.57 4.54
C LYS A 36 14.07 -1.04 3.29
N HIS A 37 14.39 -2.23 2.81
CA HIS A 37 13.66 -2.92 1.75
C HIS A 37 12.48 -3.71 2.34
N TYR A 38 11.44 -3.91 1.52
CA TYR A 38 10.22 -4.65 1.92
C TYR A 38 9.84 -5.70 0.86
N PRO A 39 10.68 -6.72 0.61
CA PRO A 39 10.30 -7.84 -0.24
C PRO A 39 9.05 -8.55 0.31
N VAL A 40 8.25 -9.12 -0.58
CA VAL A 40 7.01 -9.81 -0.20
C VAL A 40 7.07 -11.24 -0.71
N GLU A 41 6.89 -12.20 0.17
CA GLU A 41 6.56 -13.57 -0.20
C GLU A 41 5.05 -13.67 -0.40
N PHE A 42 4.62 -14.02 -1.60
CA PHE A 42 3.21 -14.15 -1.92
C PHE A 42 2.97 -15.37 -2.77
N ARG A 43 2.09 -16.26 -2.30
CA ARG A 43 1.74 -17.54 -2.97
C ARG A 43 2.99 -18.39 -3.30
N GLY A 44 3.91 -18.48 -2.34
CA GLY A 44 5.13 -19.29 -2.43
C GLY A 44 6.22 -18.74 -3.37
N GLN A 45 6.13 -17.46 -3.75
CA GLN A 45 7.14 -16.77 -4.56
C GLN A 45 7.59 -15.48 -3.86
N GLU A 46 8.88 -15.19 -3.89
CA GLU A 46 9.45 -13.94 -3.37
C GLU A 46 9.44 -12.86 -4.46
N TYR A 47 9.03 -11.66 -4.08
CA TYR A 47 9.00 -10.47 -4.91
C TYR A 47 9.77 -9.34 -4.26
N ARG A 48 10.40 -8.49 -5.08
CA ARG A 48 11.16 -7.33 -4.58
C ARG A 48 10.33 -6.36 -3.74
N ASP A 49 9.02 -6.26 -4.02
CA ASP A 49 8.04 -5.48 -3.29
C ASP A 49 6.61 -5.90 -3.65
N ALA A 50 5.62 -5.34 -2.95
CA ALA A 50 4.21 -5.60 -3.16
C ALA A 50 3.71 -5.20 -4.55
N GLU A 51 4.29 -4.17 -5.18
CA GLU A 51 3.92 -3.79 -6.55
C GLU A 51 4.28 -4.90 -7.54
N ALA A 52 5.48 -5.47 -7.43
CA ALA A 52 5.90 -6.57 -8.30
C ALA A 52 5.01 -7.82 -8.13
N ALA A 53 4.66 -8.19 -6.90
CA ALA A 53 3.73 -9.29 -6.64
C ALA A 53 2.35 -9.04 -7.26
N PHE A 54 1.82 -7.82 -7.10
CA PHE A 54 0.51 -7.45 -7.64
C PHE A 54 0.46 -7.56 -9.17
N TRP A 55 1.38 -6.91 -9.90
CA TRP A 55 1.34 -6.92 -11.36
C TRP A 55 1.59 -8.31 -11.95
N LYS A 56 2.48 -9.09 -11.34
CA LYS A 56 2.72 -10.48 -11.77
C LYS A 56 1.42 -11.29 -11.80
N HIS A 57 0.58 -11.16 -10.77
CA HIS A 57 -0.67 -11.91 -10.68
C HIS A 57 -1.87 -11.24 -11.35
N ALA A 58 -1.83 -9.93 -11.57
CA ALA A 58 -2.91 -9.20 -12.25
C ALA A 58 -2.84 -9.34 -13.77
N GLU A 59 -1.63 -9.32 -14.36
CA GLU A 59 -1.43 -9.43 -15.80
C GLU A 59 -1.75 -10.84 -16.33
N ASP A 60 -1.50 -11.87 -15.52
CA ASP A 60 -1.71 -13.28 -15.90
C ASP A 60 -3.21 -13.68 -16.04
N LYS A 61 -4.16 -12.84 -15.60
CA LYS A 61 -5.56 -13.27 -15.37
C LYS A 61 -6.67 -12.36 -15.94
N GLU A 62 -6.35 -11.28 -16.63
CA GLU A 62 -7.35 -10.31 -17.13
C GLU A 62 -8.40 -9.89 -16.07
N LEU A 63 -7.95 -9.64 -14.84
CA LEU A 63 -8.83 -9.40 -13.69
C LEU A 63 -9.70 -8.15 -13.87
N SER A 64 -10.97 -8.24 -13.45
CA SER A 64 -11.84 -7.08 -13.22
C SER A 64 -11.22 -6.13 -12.18
N PHE A 65 -11.73 -4.89 -12.10
CA PHE A 65 -11.18 -3.93 -11.16
C PHE A 65 -11.42 -4.33 -9.70
N GLU A 66 -12.57 -4.94 -9.42
CA GLU A 66 -12.92 -5.50 -8.12
C GLU A 66 -11.95 -6.63 -7.73
N GLU A 67 -11.64 -7.55 -8.65
CA GLU A 67 -10.65 -8.61 -8.43
C GLU A 67 -9.23 -8.06 -8.25
N GLN A 68 -8.87 -6.97 -8.95
CA GLN A 68 -7.60 -6.28 -8.72
C GLN A 68 -7.54 -5.66 -7.32
N GLN A 69 -8.64 -5.07 -6.82
CA GLN A 69 -8.69 -4.53 -5.47
C GLN A 69 -8.55 -5.64 -4.41
N GLU A 70 -9.17 -6.80 -4.63
CA GLU A 70 -9.01 -7.95 -3.73
C GLU A 70 -7.57 -8.49 -3.77
N LEU A 71 -7.00 -8.69 -4.96
CA LEU A 71 -5.60 -9.09 -5.11
C LEU A 71 -4.63 -8.10 -4.43
N CYS A 72 -4.86 -6.79 -4.58
CA CYS A 72 -4.07 -5.78 -3.87
C CYS A 72 -4.23 -5.92 -2.36
N THR A 73 -5.43 -6.24 -1.86
CA THR A 73 -5.65 -6.48 -0.43
C THR A 73 -4.87 -7.69 0.06
N GLU A 74 -4.91 -8.81 -0.67
CA GLU A 74 -4.14 -10.03 -0.33
C GLU A 74 -2.63 -9.76 -0.27
N VAL A 75 -2.07 -9.10 -1.29
CA VAL A 75 -0.64 -8.79 -1.35
C VAL A 75 -0.22 -7.84 -0.21
N VAL A 76 -1.03 -6.81 0.07
CA VAL A 76 -0.75 -5.89 1.18
C VAL A 76 -0.91 -6.60 2.53
N THR A 77 -1.81 -7.58 2.64
CA THR A 77 -1.95 -8.41 3.85
C THR A 77 -0.66 -9.18 4.10
N ALA A 78 -0.14 -9.90 3.10
CA ALA A 78 1.12 -10.64 3.22
C ALA A 78 2.28 -9.72 3.65
N LYS A 79 2.37 -8.53 3.06
CA LYS A 79 3.34 -7.52 3.48
C LYS A 79 3.18 -7.13 4.96
N LEU A 80 1.96 -6.85 5.42
CA LEU A 80 1.72 -6.46 6.82
C LEU A 80 1.99 -7.60 7.81
N GLU A 81 1.71 -8.86 7.42
CA GLU A 81 2.06 -10.05 8.21
C GLU A 81 3.57 -10.23 8.35
N GLN A 82 4.32 -10.02 7.25
CA GLN A 82 5.78 -10.10 7.26
C GLN A 82 6.46 -8.95 8.01
N TYR A 83 5.81 -7.78 8.09
CA TYR A 83 6.35 -6.56 8.66
C TYR A 83 5.43 -5.99 9.74
N PRO A 84 5.32 -6.66 10.91
CA PRO A 84 4.45 -6.25 12.00
C PRO A 84 4.78 -4.85 12.52
N GLU A 85 6.00 -4.35 12.35
CA GLU A 85 6.35 -2.96 12.68
C GLU A 85 5.53 -1.93 11.89
N LEU A 86 5.05 -2.26 10.69
CA LEU A 86 4.16 -1.39 9.91
C LEU A 86 2.75 -1.37 10.50
N VAL A 87 2.27 -2.51 11.02
CA VAL A 87 0.98 -2.61 11.71
C VAL A 87 1.02 -1.79 13.00
N GLU A 88 2.10 -1.91 13.76
CA GLU A 88 2.31 -1.11 14.98
C GLU A 88 2.40 0.38 14.68
N ALA A 89 3.10 0.77 13.61
CA ALA A 89 3.14 2.16 13.19
C ALA A 89 1.74 2.69 12.82
N ILE A 90 0.90 1.89 12.15
CA ILE A 90 -0.51 2.24 11.89
C ILE A 90 -1.31 2.35 13.20
N ASN A 91 -1.12 1.41 14.14
CA ASN A 91 -1.76 1.44 15.46
C ASN A 91 -1.47 2.75 16.20
N GLN A 92 -0.21 3.17 16.22
CA GLN A 92 0.24 4.41 16.87
C GLN A 92 -0.40 5.67 16.26
N GLN A 93 -0.79 5.63 14.98
CA GLN A 93 -1.47 6.74 14.33
C GLN A 93 -2.99 6.76 14.57
N GLY A 94 -3.57 5.67 15.08
CA GLY A 94 -5.01 5.55 15.33
C GLY A 94 -5.72 4.50 14.45
N GLY A 95 -4.98 3.62 13.79
CA GLY A 95 -5.57 2.48 13.07
C GLY A 95 -6.43 2.88 11.88
N VAL A 96 -7.61 2.25 11.75
CA VAL A 96 -8.55 2.50 10.64
C VAL A 96 -8.97 3.97 10.58
N GLU A 97 -9.22 4.62 11.72
CA GLU A 97 -9.65 6.03 11.74
C GLU A 97 -8.59 6.96 11.15
N TRP A 98 -7.30 6.61 11.29
CA TRP A 98 -6.22 7.34 10.65
C TRP A 98 -6.11 7.02 9.17
N LEU A 99 -6.18 5.73 8.79
CA LEU A 99 -6.16 5.33 7.38
C LEU A 99 -7.29 5.96 6.57
N GLU A 100 -8.48 6.14 7.15
CA GLU A 100 -9.61 6.84 6.50
C GLU A 100 -9.35 8.33 6.26
N LYS A 101 -8.42 8.95 7.00
CA LYS A 101 -7.98 10.34 6.80
C LYS A 101 -6.86 10.45 5.77
N CYS A 102 -6.12 9.36 5.53
CA CYS A 102 -5.04 9.31 4.54
C CYS A 102 -5.56 9.45 3.12
N ARG A 103 -4.64 9.72 2.20
CA ARG A 103 -4.90 9.86 0.77
C ARG A 103 -3.82 9.12 -0.04
N HIS A 104 -4.12 8.82 -1.30
CA HIS A 104 -3.17 8.27 -2.26
C HIS A 104 -3.24 9.14 -3.51
N PHE A 105 -2.22 9.98 -3.71
CA PHE A 105 -2.06 10.77 -4.93
C PHE A 105 -0.60 10.68 -5.39
N THR A 106 -0.41 10.10 -6.57
CA THR A 106 0.87 9.87 -7.25
C THR A 106 1.10 10.83 -8.43
N GLY A 107 0.04 11.51 -8.89
CA GLY A 107 0.05 12.30 -10.12
C GLY A 107 -0.27 11.46 -11.36
N ALA A 108 -1.10 10.42 -11.21
CA ALA A 108 -1.46 9.50 -12.27
C ALA A 108 -2.05 10.21 -13.49
N ARG A 109 -1.51 9.92 -14.67
CA ARG A 109 -1.96 10.53 -15.94
C ARG A 109 -2.98 9.68 -16.70
N THR A 110 -3.01 8.37 -16.47
CA THR A 110 -3.93 7.45 -17.16
C THR A 110 -5.09 7.05 -16.25
N GLU A 111 -6.25 6.79 -16.84
CA GLU A 111 -7.45 6.35 -16.09
C GLU A 111 -7.21 5.05 -15.31
N LYS A 112 -6.39 4.15 -15.85
CA LYS A 112 -5.99 2.90 -15.17
C LYS A 112 -5.39 3.20 -13.79
N PHE A 113 -4.50 4.19 -13.68
CA PHE A 113 -3.83 4.54 -12.42
C PHE A 113 -4.63 5.53 -11.57
N LYS A 114 -5.37 6.46 -12.19
CA LYS A 114 -6.22 7.42 -11.44
C LYS A 114 -7.29 6.74 -10.61
N LYS A 115 -7.82 5.59 -11.05
CA LYS A 115 -8.78 4.79 -10.27
C LYS A 115 -8.25 4.34 -8.90
N TRP A 116 -6.94 4.32 -8.71
CA TRP A 116 -6.30 4.00 -7.43
C TRP A 116 -6.16 5.20 -6.51
N GLU A 117 -6.16 6.42 -7.07
CA GLU A 117 -6.01 7.65 -6.33
C GLU A 117 -7.30 8.07 -5.61
N GLY A 118 -7.17 8.93 -4.61
CA GLY A 118 -8.30 9.44 -3.83
C GLY A 118 -7.97 9.66 -2.35
N LYS A 119 -8.99 9.96 -1.55
CA LYS A 119 -8.88 10.15 -0.10
C LYS A 119 -9.75 9.13 0.63
N GLY A 120 -9.25 8.57 1.72
CA GLY A 120 -9.99 7.60 2.53
C GLY A 120 -10.55 6.46 1.66
N LYS A 121 -11.82 6.14 1.86
CA LYS A 121 -12.49 5.07 1.12
C LYS A 121 -12.74 5.38 -0.37
N ASP A 122 -12.55 6.62 -0.82
CA ASP A 122 -12.69 6.96 -2.23
C ASP A 122 -11.46 6.52 -3.05
N SER A 123 -10.32 6.27 -2.39
CA SER A 123 -9.15 5.65 -3.03
C SER A 123 -9.26 4.13 -2.99
N ALA A 124 -9.15 3.46 -4.15
CA ALA A 124 -9.04 2.00 -4.18
C ALA A 124 -7.81 1.50 -3.41
N PHE A 125 -6.67 2.19 -3.52
CA PHE A 125 -5.47 1.80 -2.78
C PHE A 125 -5.65 1.89 -1.26
N ILE A 126 -6.21 2.99 -0.75
CA ILE A 126 -6.46 3.15 0.69
C ILE A 126 -7.50 2.12 1.18
N ARG A 127 -8.52 1.79 0.38
CA ARG A 127 -9.45 0.68 0.69
C ARG A 127 -8.71 -0.65 0.86
N CYS A 128 -7.80 -0.98 -0.06
CA CYS A 128 -6.99 -2.20 0.04
C CYS A 128 -6.14 -2.20 1.32
N LEU A 129 -5.48 -1.08 1.64
CA LEU A 129 -4.67 -0.96 2.85
C LEU A 129 -5.51 -1.09 4.14
N ILE A 130 -6.69 -0.48 4.19
CA ILE A 130 -7.63 -0.62 5.31
C ILE A 130 -8.05 -2.09 5.47
N ASN A 131 -8.42 -2.75 4.37
CA ASN A 131 -8.87 -4.14 4.42
C ASN A 131 -7.74 -5.08 4.84
N ALA A 132 -6.52 -4.87 4.33
CA ALA A 132 -5.35 -5.65 4.72
C ALA A 132 -5.03 -5.47 6.20
N TYR A 133 -5.01 -4.22 6.69
CA TYR A 133 -4.79 -3.93 8.11
C TYR A 133 -5.84 -4.60 9.02
N LYS A 134 -7.10 -4.67 8.58
CA LYS A 134 -8.17 -5.38 9.30
C LYS A 134 -8.03 -6.91 9.29
N ARG A 135 -7.30 -7.49 8.34
CA ARG A 135 -7.08 -8.96 8.28
C ARG A 135 -5.99 -9.41 9.24
N VAL A 136 -5.03 -8.54 9.53
CA VAL A 136 -3.86 -8.83 10.38
C VAL A 136 -4.01 -8.35 11.82
N LYS A 137 -5.18 -7.81 12.18
CA LYS A 137 -5.52 -7.27 13.50
C LYS A 137 -6.77 -7.92 14.03
#